data_AF-A0A928S520-F1
#
_entry.id   AF-A0A928S520-F1
#
_cell.length_a   1.000
_cell.length_b   1.000
_cell.length_c   1.000
_cell.angle_alpha   90.00
_cell.angle_beta   90.00
_cell.angle_gamma   90.00
#
_symmetry.space_group_name_H-M   'P 1'
#
loop_
_entity.id
_entity.type
_entity.pdbx_description
1 polymer ?
#
loop_
_entity_poly.entity_id
_entity_poly.type
_entity_poly.pdbx_seq_one_letter_code
_entity_poly.pdbx_strand_id
1 'polypeptide(L)'
;MLDLVDVGVLLLVVLTLFVAAFFVFLVWRKGYMKGWREARGAPPACPACGYELTGLKACRCPECGREFTLEQLWHMPQSPSRRGEDDAL
;
A
#
# COMPACT_ATOMS: atom_id res chain seq x y z
N MET A 1 11.78 -1.19 -53.24
CA MET A 1 11.60 -2.44 -52.45
C MET A 1 12.05 -2.25 -51.01
N LEU A 2 13.01 -1.36 -50.72
CA LEU A 2 13.37 -0.99 -49.34
C LEU A 2 12.26 -0.19 -48.61
N ASP A 3 11.53 0.71 -49.28
CA ASP A 3 10.58 1.61 -48.59
C ASP A 3 9.40 0.89 -47.90
N LEU A 4 8.88 -0.19 -48.48
CA LEU A 4 7.76 -0.94 -47.88
C LEU A 4 8.22 -1.78 -46.67
N VAL A 5 9.45 -2.27 -46.71
CA VAL A 5 10.05 -3.08 -45.65
C VAL A 5 10.41 -2.18 -44.46
N ASP A 6 10.99 -1.01 -44.72
CA ASP A 6 11.32 -0.02 -43.69
C ASP A 6 10.07 0.48 -42.94
N VAL A 7 8.99 0.80 -43.67
CA VAL A 7 7.70 1.21 -43.04
C VAL A 7 7.11 0.06 -42.22
N GLY A 8 7.18 -1.18 -42.72
CA GLY A 8 6.70 -2.37 -42.01
C GLY A 8 7.47 -2.62 -40.69
N VAL A 9 8.79 -2.53 -40.73
CA VAL A 9 9.65 -2.69 -39.55
C VAL A 9 9.40 -1.57 -38.54
N LEU A 10 9.28 -0.33 -38.99
CA LEU A 10 9.02 0.82 -38.13
C LEU A 10 7.69 0.68 -37.37
N LEU A 11 6.63 0.25 -38.06
CA LEU A 11 5.34 -0.02 -37.43
C LEU A 11 5.42 -1.13 -36.39
N LEU A 12 6.15 -2.21 -36.68
CA LEU A 12 6.30 -3.34 -35.76
C LEU A 12 7.04 -2.90 -34.48
N VAL A 13 8.12 -2.13 -34.64
CA VAL A 13 8.88 -1.58 -33.52
C VAL A 13 8.00 -0.64 -32.67
N VAL A 14 7.30 0.31 -33.29
CA VAL A 14 6.43 1.24 -32.56
C VAL A 14 5.31 0.48 -31.83
N LEU A 15 4.66 -0.49 -32.49
CA LEU A 15 3.64 -1.33 -31.88
C LEU A 15 4.17 -2.08 -30.65
N THR A 16 5.34 -2.70 -30.77
CA THR A 16 5.96 -3.42 -29.63
C THR A 16 6.29 -2.50 -28.47
N LEU A 17 6.81 -1.29 -28.72
CA LEU A 17 7.08 -0.31 -27.66
C LEU A 17 5.79 0.15 -26.97
N PHE A 18 4.73 0.40 -27.73
CA PHE A 18 3.42 0.78 -27.18
C PHE A 18 2.82 -0.33 -26.31
N VAL A 19 2.85 -1.58 -26.79
CA VAL A 19 2.34 -2.72 -26.03
C VAL A 19 3.16 -2.92 -24.74
N ALA A 20 4.50 -2.85 -24.82
CA ALA A 20 5.35 -2.96 -23.65
C ALA A 20 5.06 -1.85 -22.62
N ALA A 21 4.96 -0.60 -23.06
CA ALA A 21 4.62 0.53 -22.19
C ALA A 21 3.24 0.36 -21.55
N PHE A 22 2.24 -0.11 -22.30
CA PHE A 22 0.90 -0.38 -21.78
C PHE A 22 0.90 -1.48 -20.71
N PHE A 23 1.64 -2.57 -20.94
CA PHE A 23 1.80 -3.64 -19.94
C PHE A 23 2.49 -3.14 -18.67
N VAL A 24 3.59 -2.40 -18.80
CA VAL A 24 4.27 -1.78 -17.66
C VAL A 24 3.32 -0.86 -16.89
N PHE A 25 2.56 -0.02 -17.61
CA PHE A 25 1.57 0.86 -17.00
C PHE A 25 0.47 0.09 -16.25
N LEU A 26 -0.03 -1.02 -16.81
CA LEU A 26 -1.03 -1.86 -16.14
C LEU A 26 -0.48 -2.54 -14.88
N VAL A 27 0.76 -3.03 -14.93
CA VAL A 27 1.44 -3.63 -13.79
C VAL A 27 1.68 -2.59 -12.71
N TRP A 28 2.17 -1.41 -13.08
CA TRP A 28 2.31 -0.27 -12.17
C TRP A 28 0.98 0.13 -11.57
N ARG A 29 -0.09 0.26 -12.36
CA ARG A 29 -1.42 0.62 -11.88
C ARG A 29 -1.99 -0.42 -10.89
N LYS A 30 -1.77 -1.72 -11.11
CA LYS A 30 -2.17 -2.76 -10.16
C LYS A 30 -1.29 -2.78 -8.89
N GLY A 31 0.01 -2.54 -9.02
CA GLY A 31 0.94 -2.50 -7.89
C GLY A 31 0.77 -1.26 -7.00
N TYR A 32 0.52 -0.10 -7.61
CA TYR A 32 0.40 1.18 -6.92
C TYR A 32 -0.82 1.23 -5.99
N MET A 33 -1.90 0.50 -6.31
CA MET A 33 -3.07 0.42 -5.43
C MET A 33 -2.90 -0.50 -4.22
N LYS A 34 -1.97 -1.46 -4.23
CA LYS A 34 -1.73 -2.31 -3.05
C LYS A 34 -1.00 -1.55 -1.94
N GLY A 35 0.05 -0.79 -2.28
CA GLY A 35 0.81 -0.01 -1.28
C GLY A 35 0.02 1.10 -0.59
N TRP A 36 -1.02 1.63 -1.23
CA TRP A 36 -1.86 2.69 -0.66
C TRP A 36 -2.84 2.21 0.43
N ARG A 37 -3.15 0.91 0.48
CA ARG A 37 -4.07 0.37 1.49
C ARG A 37 -3.36 0.10 2.82
N GLU A 38 -2.11 -0.34 2.79
CA GLU A 38 -1.31 -0.57 4.02
C GLU A 38 -0.91 0.72 4.72
N ALA A 39 -0.70 1.82 4.00
CA ALA A 39 -0.39 3.12 4.60
C ALA A 39 -1.57 3.76 5.38
N ARG A 40 -2.79 3.26 5.23
CA ARG A 40 -4.00 3.82 5.88
C ARG A 40 -4.49 3.03 7.10
N GLY A 41 -3.83 1.92 7.45
CA GLY A 41 -4.57 0.82 8.05
C GLY A 41 -4.19 0.40 9.46
N ALA A 42 -3.00 0.70 9.99
CA ALA A 42 -2.71 0.11 11.29
C ALA A 42 -3.38 0.92 12.41
N PRO A 43 -4.11 0.22 13.28
CA PRO A 43 -4.77 0.84 14.41
C PRO A 43 -3.72 1.47 15.35
N PRO A 44 -3.96 2.68 15.86
CA PRO A 44 -3.11 3.25 16.90
C PRO A 44 -3.09 2.32 18.11
N ALA A 45 -1.90 1.94 18.60
CA ALA A 45 -1.74 1.08 19.78
C ALA A 45 -1.05 1.85 20.91
N CYS A 46 -1.37 1.51 22.17
CA CYS A 46 -0.77 2.17 23.32
C CYS A 46 0.71 1.79 23.46
N PRO A 47 1.65 2.75 23.56
CA PRO A 47 3.08 2.46 23.66
C PRO A 47 3.48 1.79 24.98
N ALA A 48 2.59 1.78 25.99
CA ALA A 48 2.86 1.23 27.30
C ALA A 48 2.42 -0.23 27.44
N CYS A 49 1.24 -0.57 26.91
CA CYS A 49 0.61 -1.88 27.09
C CYS A 49 0.29 -2.61 25.79
N GLY A 50 0.42 -1.96 24.63
CA GLY A 50 0.07 -2.54 23.33
C GLY A 50 -1.43 -2.66 23.07
N TYR A 51 -2.29 -2.11 23.94
CA TYR A 51 -3.74 -2.12 23.75
C TYR A 51 -4.14 -1.32 22.50
N GLU A 52 -5.09 -1.85 21.72
CA GLU A 52 -5.59 -1.21 20.51
C GLU A 52 -6.45 0.02 20.87
N LEU A 53 -5.99 1.21 20.49
CA LEU A 53 -6.63 2.48 20.81
C LEU A 53 -7.62 2.93 19.72
N THR A 54 -7.99 2.05 18.79
CA THR A 54 -9.00 2.34 17.77
C THR A 54 -10.32 2.78 18.37
N GLY A 55 -10.81 3.93 17.91
CA GLY A 55 -12.14 4.43 18.28
C GLY A 55 -12.23 5.12 19.64
N LEU A 56 -11.14 5.20 20.42
CA LEU A 56 -11.14 6.01 21.65
C LEU A 56 -11.02 7.50 21.32
N LYS A 57 -12.01 8.28 21.78
CA LYS A 57 -11.98 9.76 21.72
C LYS A 57 -11.12 10.40 22.82
N ALA A 58 -10.76 9.62 23.84
CA ALA A 58 -10.00 10.09 24.99
C ALA A 58 -8.51 9.74 24.80
N CYS A 59 -7.64 10.71 25.09
CA CYS A 59 -6.19 10.58 25.10
C CYS A 59 -5.66 9.78 26.30
N ARG A 60 -6.40 8.77 26.78
CA ARG A 60 -6.08 7.99 27.97
C ARG A 60 -6.39 6.52 27.75
N CYS A 61 -5.43 5.66 28.05
CA CYS A 61 -5.58 4.22 27.89
C CYS A 61 -6.46 3.68 29.04
N PRO A 62 -7.49 2.86 28.77
CA PRO A 62 -8.33 2.28 29.81
C PRO A 62 -7.61 1.20 30.62
N GLU A 63 -6.63 0.52 30.01
CA GLU A 63 -5.85 -0.55 30.65
C GLU A 63 -4.75 0.00 31.57
N CYS A 64 -3.87 0.86 31.04
CA CYS A 64 -2.72 1.35 31.81
C CYS A 64 -2.92 2.74 32.43
N GLY A 65 -4.03 3.41 32.11
CA GLY A 65 -4.34 4.74 32.64
C GLY A 65 -3.45 5.88 32.12
N ARG A 66 -2.47 5.59 31.26
CA ARG A 66 -1.50 6.56 30.75
C ARG A 66 -2.14 7.50 29.75
N GLU A 67 -1.84 8.79 29.88
CA GLU A 67 -2.20 9.79 28.90
C GLU A 67 -1.20 9.76 27.74
N PHE A 68 -1.70 9.83 26.51
CA PHE A 68 -0.89 9.84 25.30
C PHE A 68 -1.37 10.94 24.37
N THR A 69 -0.44 11.67 23.75
CA THR A 69 -0.82 12.68 22.76
C THR A 69 -0.97 12.07 21.37
N LEU A 70 -1.70 12.77 20.52
CA LEU A 70 -1.90 12.38 19.13
C LEU A 70 -0.56 12.29 18.40
N GLU A 71 0.43 13.14 18.70
CA GLU A 71 1.76 13.04 18.06
C GLU A 71 2.49 11.73 18.42
N GLN A 72 2.37 11.26 19.67
CA GLN A 72 3.03 10.03 20.13
C GLN A 72 2.50 8.77 19.41
N LEU A 73 1.25 8.80 18.97
CA LEU A 73 0.62 7.72 18.21
C LEU A 73 1.12 7.64 16.76
N TRP A 74 1.47 8.77 16.13
CA TRP A 74 1.88 8.81 14.73
C TRP A 74 3.35 8.45 14.53
N HIS A 75 4.19 8.63 15.55
CA HIS A 75 5.62 8.36 15.47
C HIS A 75 6.01 6.89 15.74
N MET A 76 5.07 6.01 16.09
CA MET A 76 5.39 4.61 16.36
C MET A 76 5.30 3.76 15.08
N PRO A 77 6.30 2.91 14.79
CA PRO A 77 6.22 1.97 13.67
C PRO A 77 5.05 1.01 13.91
N GLN A 78 4.08 1.08 13.02
CA GLN A 78 2.85 0.31 13.04
C GLN A 78 3.16 -1.19 12.91
N SER A 79 2.89 -1.99 13.94
CA SER A 79 3.07 -3.44 13.89
C SER A 79 2.07 -4.06 12.90
N PRO A 80 2.49 -4.97 12.00
CA PRO A 80 1.60 -5.57 11.03
C PRO A 80 0.53 -6.40 11.75
N SER A 81 -0.72 -5.97 11.64
CA SER A 81 -1.87 -6.66 12.22
C SER A 81 -1.98 -8.06 11.62
N ARG A 82 -1.94 -9.10 12.46
CA ARG A 82 -2.30 -10.48 12.12
C ARG A 82 -3.75 -10.52 11.64
N ARG A 83 -3.99 -10.35 10.34
CA ARG A 83 -5.32 -10.51 9.72
C ARG A 83 -5.25 -11.41 8.48
N GLY A 84 -4.65 -12.58 8.67
CA GLY A 84 -4.49 -13.58 7.62
C GLY A 84 -4.45 -15.01 8.15
N GLU A 85 -5.16 -15.32 9.25
CA GLU A 85 -5.25 -16.69 9.80
C GLU A 85 -6.61 -17.35 9.49
N ASP A 86 -7.52 -16.68 8.77
CA ASP A 86 -8.91 -17.16 8.61
C ASP A 86 -9.23 -17.68 7.19
N ASP A 87 -8.31 -17.56 6.23
CA ASP A 87 -8.52 -17.96 4.82
C ASP A 87 -8.06 -19.41 4.52
N ALA A 88 -7.84 -20.22 5.55
CA ALA A 88 -7.49 -21.64 5.43
C ALA A 88 -8.63 -22.54 5.94
N LEU A 89 -9.76 -22.57 5.22
CA LEU A 89 -10.72 -23.67 5.31
C LEU A 89 -11.52 -23.87 4.03
#